data_AF-A0A938YK52-F1
#
_entry.id   AF-A0A938YK52-F1
#
_cell.length_a   1.000
_cell.length_b   1.000
_cell.length_c   1.000
_cell.angle_alpha   90.00
_cell.angle_beta   90.00
_cell.angle_gamma   90.00
#
_symmetry.space_group_name_H-M   'P 1'
#
loop_
_entity.id
_entity.type
_entity.pdbx_description
1 polymer ?
#
loop_
_entity_poly.entity_id
_entity_poly.type
_entity_poly.pdbx_seq_one_letter_code
_entity_poly.pdbx_strand_id
1 'polypeptide(L)'
;MSTDLRTDTTTAAAAPPRPPGTTAGPPPQPVDGPGPTVAGHAEDLNRTDDGSAEIAVPAEAEALRRAIGPLAGGGDLSVTLTLVLDHRTERPRVLDAPVDAALAAELLAECVATARSAVAAELVPAVPGFTPGRAQWVFVEVDEQLAELDHAVRRPSHEQYDRSTDFGRRNLLVVRVKAADGTQIARLYQGFSPEKALGRRTGIVAFWGGERFEGLTEAPLVIDRAFRVLVTGGTALMPASSAYESLFGPPPGLREQAAQTFASTFGTLSITGAQELREACTTDPTMMRKMLSIERKLAEPAFRSALTMPNLLTFLGRNPKIAVKVDRTGPAPSLVFETDAQHRWALLKLLDDDFLHSELTSRTYEANSKSEL
;
A
#
# COMPACT_ATOMS: atom_id res chain seq x y z
N MET A 1 37.86 20.79 62.98
CA MET A 1 36.65 20.80 62.13
C MET A 1 36.64 19.49 61.39
N SER A 2 35.82 18.55 61.90
CA SER A 2 35.64 17.20 61.37
C SER A 2 34.53 17.25 60.32
N THR A 3 34.69 16.56 59.19
CA THR A 3 33.66 16.49 58.15
C THR A 3 33.29 15.02 57.96
N ASP A 4 32.05 14.71 58.34
CA ASP A 4 31.44 13.38 58.31
C ASP A 4 31.18 12.92 56.87
N LEU A 5 31.56 11.66 56.60
CA LEU A 5 31.10 10.88 55.45
C LEU A 5 29.74 10.26 55.76
N ARG A 6 28.73 10.54 54.93
CA ARG A 6 27.49 9.77 54.83
C ARG A 6 27.57 8.82 53.64
N THR A 7 27.48 7.52 53.93
CA THR A 7 27.26 6.44 52.97
C THR A 7 25.76 6.20 52.82
N ASP A 8 25.22 6.38 51.62
CA ASP A 8 23.86 5.96 51.27
C ASP A 8 23.85 4.52 50.75
N THR A 9 23.10 3.67 51.45
CA THR A 9 22.87 2.26 51.13
C THR A 9 21.70 2.17 50.16
N THR A 10 21.95 1.80 48.89
CA THR A 10 20.88 1.51 47.92
C THR A 10 20.49 0.04 47.99
N THR A 11 19.25 -0.22 48.41
CA THR A 11 18.59 -1.52 48.48
C THR A 11 18.24 -2.03 47.08
N ALA A 12 18.74 -3.21 46.71
CA ALA A 12 18.38 -3.90 45.47
C ALA A 12 16.98 -4.55 45.60
N ALA A 13 16.08 -4.22 44.68
CA ALA A 13 14.75 -4.83 44.57
C ALA A 13 14.85 -6.21 43.89
N ALA A 14 14.25 -7.23 44.51
CA ALA A 14 14.20 -8.60 44.01
C ALA A 14 13.25 -8.74 42.80
N ALA A 15 13.67 -9.54 41.81
CA ALA A 15 12.87 -9.86 40.64
C ALA A 15 11.71 -10.83 40.98
N PRO A 16 10.54 -10.70 40.33
CA PRO A 16 9.40 -11.59 40.56
C PRO A 16 9.63 -13.00 39.95
N PRO A 17 9.02 -14.04 40.54
CA PRO A 17 9.18 -15.43 40.10
C PRO A 17 8.50 -15.69 38.74
N ARG A 18 9.14 -16.54 37.93
CA ARG A 18 8.61 -17.01 36.64
C ARG A 18 7.40 -17.94 36.84
N PRO A 19 6.38 -17.88 35.97
CA PRO A 19 5.27 -18.82 35.99
C PRO A 19 5.70 -20.24 35.56
N PRO A 20 5.02 -21.29 36.06
CA PRO A 20 5.34 -22.69 35.73
C PRO A 20 5.00 -23.03 34.28
N GLY A 21 5.91 -23.79 33.65
CA GLY A 21 5.82 -24.21 32.25
C GLY A 21 4.66 -25.17 31.98
N THR A 22 3.91 -24.87 30.92
CA THR A 22 2.86 -25.72 30.38
C THR A 22 3.49 -26.86 29.59
N THR A 23 3.27 -28.10 30.03
CA THR A 23 3.68 -29.31 29.30
C THR A 23 2.82 -29.49 28.05
N ALA A 24 3.44 -29.43 26.88
CA ALA A 24 2.82 -29.77 25.61
C ALA A 24 2.53 -31.27 25.54
N GLY A 25 1.26 -31.64 25.33
CA GLY A 25 0.86 -33.02 25.06
C GLY A 25 1.31 -33.50 23.67
N PRO A 26 1.44 -34.81 23.46
CA PRO A 26 1.91 -35.37 22.20
C PRO A 26 0.90 -35.15 21.05
N PRO A 27 1.39 -35.02 19.80
CA PRO A 27 0.53 -34.83 18.64
C PRO A 27 -0.30 -36.09 18.32
N PRO A 28 -1.51 -35.94 17.77
CA PRO A 28 -2.34 -37.06 17.34
C PRO A 28 -1.69 -37.78 16.15
N GLN A 29 -1.74 -39.11 16.18
CA GLN A 29 -1.28 -39.96 15.08
C GLN A 29 -2.29 -39.98 13.92
N PRO A 30 -1.82 -40.11 12.66
CA PRO A 30 -2.68 -40.23 11.50
C PRO A 30 -3.35 -41.61 11.47
N VAL A 31 -4.66 -41.61 11.23
CA VAL A 31 -5.46 -42.80 10.97
C VAL A 31 -5.44 -43.06 9.46
N ASP A 32 -4.70 -44.10 9.05
CA ASP A 32 -4.76 -44.67 7.70
C ASP A 32 -6.03 -45.52 7.56
N GLY A 33 -6.91 -45.14 6.64
CA GLY A 33 -8.07 -45.93 6.24
C GLY A 33 -8.18 -45.97 4.71
N PRO A 34 -8.32 -47.15 4.08
CA PRO A 34 -8.41 -47.27 2.63
C PRO A 34 -9.81 -46.87 2.14
N GLY A 35 -9.87 -45.84 1.29
CA GLY A 35 -11.09 -45.47 0.56
C GLY A 35 -11.37 -46.44 -0.60
N PRO A 36 -12.65 -46.77 -0.88
CA PRO A 36 -13.00 -47.71 -1.93
C PRO A 36 -12.90 -47.08 -3.33
N THR A 37 -12.29 -47.83 -4.24
CA THR A 37 -12.25 -47.60 -5.68
C THR A 37 -13.67 -47.66 -6.26
N VAL A 38 -14.15 -46.55 -6.83
CA VAL A 38 -15.33 -46.54 -7.70
C VAL A 38 -14.87 -46.22 -9.12
N ALA A 39 -14.96 -47.23 -9.98
CA ALA A 39 -14.86 -47.08 -11.43
C ALA A 39 -16.19 -46.52 -11.96
N GLY A 40 -16.12 -45.47 -12.77
CA GLY A 40 -17.27 -44.88 -13.44
C GLY A 40 -16.85 -44.10 -14.68
N HIS A 41 -17.14 -44.69 -15.84
CA HIS A 41 -17.13 -44.05 -17.15
C HIS A 41 -18.12 -42.86 -17.21
N ALA A 42 -17.68 -41.73 -17.76
CA ALA A 42 -18.48 -40.73 -18.48
C ALA A 42 -17.46 -39.83 -19.20
N GLU A 43 -17.25 -40.04 -20.50
CA GLU A 43 -17.91 -39.33 -21.60
C GLU A 43 -17.34 -37.92 -21.83
N ASP A 44 -16.68 -37.82 -22.98
CA ASP A 44 -16.46 -36.62 -23.78
C ASP A 44 -17.62 -35.64 -23.66
N LEU A 45 -17.32 -34.37 -23.34
CA LEU A 45 -17.98 -33.14 -23.81
C LEU A 45 -17.58 -31.96 -22.93
N ASN A 46 -16.43 -31.35 -23.21
CA ASN A 46 -16.27 -29.89 -23.11
C ASN A 46 -14.92 -29.46 -23.69
N ARG A 47 -14.92 -29.26 -25.02
CA ARG A 47 -13.93 -28.41 -25.68
C ARG A 47 -14.66 -27.16 -26.12
N THR A 48 -14.97 -26.29 -25.16
CA THR A 48 -15.31 -24.90 -25.46
C THR A 48 -14.03 -24.24 -25.92
N ASP A 49 -14.02 -23.92 -27.20
CA ASP A 49 -13.09 -23.03 -27.87
C ASP A 49 -13.06 -21.71 -27.10
N ASP A 50 -12.07 -21.57 -26.22
CA ASP A 50 -11.83 -20.35 -25.45
C ASP A 50 -11.22 -19.35 -26.44
N GLY A 51 -12.10 -18.66 -27.15
CA GLY A 51 -11.79 -17.48 -27.94
C GLY A 51 -11.32 -16.38 -27.00
N SER A 52 -10.11 -16.53 -26.47
CA SER A 52 -9.38 -15.51 -25.74
C SER A 52 -9.19 -14.33 -26.69
N ALA A 53 -10.13 -13.39 -26.64
CA ALA A 53 -10.01 -12.12 -27.32
C ALA A 53 -8.67 -11.52 -26.88
N GLU A 54 -7.74 -11.38 -27.83
CA GLU A 54 -6.45 -10.77 -27.62
C GLU A 54 -6.70 -9.33 -27.13
N ILE A 55 -6.62 -9.12 -25.82
CA ILE A 55 -6.81 -7.81 -25.21
C ILE A 55 -5.65 -6.96 -25.73
N ALA A 56 -5.94 -6.06 -26.66
CA ALA A 56 -4.94 -5.18 -27.24
C ALA A 56 -4.22 -4.45 -26.09
N VAL A 57 -2.90 -4.67 -26.00
CA VAL A 57 -2.06 -3.95 -25.05
C VAL A 57 -2.19 -2.46 -25.38
N PRO A 58 -2.57 -1.60 -24.42
CA PRO A 58 -2.67 -0.16 -24.67
C PRO A 58 -1.35 0.36 -25.25
N ALA A 59 -1.40 1.19 -26.31
CA ALA A 59 -0.19 1.71 -26.96
C ALA A 59 0.75 2.44 -25.96
N GLU A 60 0.16 3.02 -24.90
CA GLU A 60 0.86 3.64 -23.77
C GLU A 60 1.71 2.64 -22.98
N ALA A 61 1.17 1.45 -22.67
CA ALA A 61 1.90 0.40 -21.95
C ALA A 61 3.16 -0.02 -22.71
N GLU A 62 3.07 -0.17 -24.04
CA GLU A 62 4.23 -0.51 -24.86
C GLU A 62 5.24 0.64 -24.96
N ALA A 63 4.77 1.88 -25.04
CA ALA A 63 5.65 3.05 -24.96
C ALA A 63 6.42 3.11 -23.63
N LEU A 64 5.75 2.81 -22.51
CA LEU A 64 6.37 2.74 -21.19
C LEU A 64 7.40 1.63 -21.09
N ARG A 65 7.09 0.42 -21.59
CA ARG A 65 8.06 -0.70 -21.65
C ARG A 65 9.32 -0.32 -22.41
N ARG A 66 9.18 0.36 -23.55
CA ARG A 66 10.33 0.88 -24.31
C ARG A 66 11.12 1.93 -23.52
N ALA A 67 10.44 2.82 -22.79
CA ALA A 67 11.09 3.84 -21.98
C ALA A 67 11.89 3.27 -20.80
N ILE A 68 11.39 2.23 -20.12
CA ILE A 68 12.09 1.55 -19.01
C ILE A 68 13.09 0.49 -19.49
N GLY A 69 13.02 0.05 -20.75
CA GLY A 69 13.87 -0.99 -21.34
C GLY A 69 15.37 -0.78 -21.11
N PRO A 70 15.94 0.42 -21.34
CA PRO A 70 17.35 0.70 -21.06
C PRO A 70 17.75 0.45 -19.61
N LEU A 71 16.87 0.79 -18.65
CA LEU A 71 17.10 0.53 -17.23
C LEU A 71 17.06 -0.98 -16.93
N ALA A 72 16.08 -1.70 -17.48
CA ALA A 72 15.95 -3.15 -17.29
C ALA A 72 17.11 -3.94 -17.94
N GLY A 73 17.70 -3.41 -19.00
CA GLY A 73 18.86 -3.99 -19.68
C GLY A 73 20.14 -3.97 -18.84
N GLY A 74 20.25 -3.07 -17.86
CA GLY A 74 21.44 -2.95 -17.01
C GLY A 74 22.70 -2.56 -17.81
N GLY A 75 22.55 -1.66 -18.78
CA GLY A 75 23.68 -1.12 -19.55
C GLY A 75 24.66 -0.30 -18.70
N ASP A 76 25.49 0.52 -19.35
CA ASP A 76 26.41 1.43 -18.65
C ASP A 76 25.61 2.55 -17.97
N LEU A 77 25.25 2.29 -16.71
CA LEU A 77 24.38 3.11 -15.87
C LEU A 77 25.12 3.50 -14.60
N SER A 78 24.85 4.72 -14.13
CA SER A 78 25.30 5.20 -12.82
C SER A 78 24.11 5.62 -11.98
N VAL A 79 24.28 5.56 -10.66
CA VAL A 79 23.25 5.97 -9.70
C VAL A 79 23.80 7.03 -8.76
N THR A 80 22.92 7.94 -8.33
CA THR A 80 23.16 8.83 -7.19
C THR A 80 22.01 8.71 -6.22
N LEU A 81 22.30 8.89 -4.93
CA LEU A 81 21.31 8.85 -3.87
C LEU A 81 20.99 10.26 -3.41
N THR A 82 19.70 10.56 -3.34
CA THR A 82 19.19 11.85 -2.90
C THR A 82 18.18 11.64 -1.78
N LEU A 83 18.26 12.44 -0.73
CA LEU A 83 17.30 12.49 0.35
C LEU A 83 16.40 13.71 0.16
N VAL A 84 15.10 13.52 0.30
CA VAL A 84 14.13 14.62 0.31
C VAL A 84 13.49 14.67 1.69
N LEU A 85 13.70 15.77 2.40
CA LEU A 85 13.11 16.01 3.71
C LEU A 85 11.78 16.73 3.57
N ASP A 86 10.81 16.31 4.38
CA ASP A 86 9.48 16.92 4.45
C ASP A 86 8.86 17.17 3.06
N HIS A 87 8.92 16.15 2.20
CA HIS A 87 8.61 16.23 0.77
C HIS A 87 7.18 16.68 0.42
N ARG A 88 6.29 16.80 1.42
CA ARG A 88 4.91 17.29 1.27
C ARG A 88 4.71 18.72 1.77
N THR A 89 5.78 19.44 2.08
CA THR A 89 5.74 20.86 2.41
C THR A 89 5.97 21.70 1.16
N GLU A 90 5.64 22.99 1.21
CA GLU A 90 5.86 23.91 0.09
C GLU A 90 7.33 24.04 -0.33
N ARG A 91 8.27 23.67 0.56
CA ARG A 91 9.71 23.83 0.36
C ARG A 91 10.46 22.59 0.83
N PRO A 92 10.39 21.48 0.08
CA PRO A 92 11.14 20.29 0.43
C PRO A 92 12.64 20.57 0.36
N ARG A 93 13.39 20.11 1.36
CA ARG A 93 14.87 20.15 1.32
C ARG A 93 15.37 18.91 0.60
N VAL A 94 16.23 19.10 -0.38
CA VAL A 94 16.81 18.02 -1.17
C VAL A 94 18.30 17.98 -0.89
N LEU A 95 18.82 16.82 -0.50
CA LEU A 95 20.21 16.60 -0.11
C LEU A 95 20.82 15.46 -0.93
N ASP A 96 22.07 15.59 -1.36
CA ASP A 96 22.80 14.48 -1.98
C ASP A 96 23.44 13.63 -0.87
N ALA A 97 23.16 12.33 -0.86
CA ALA A 97 23.77 11.41 0.10
C ALA A 97 25.04 10.79 -0.50
N PRO A 98 26.13 10.66 0.28
CA PRO A 98 27.34 10.01 -0.20
C PRO A 98 27.06 8.53 -0.47
N VAL A 99 27.52 8.05 -1.63
CA VAL A 99 27.38 6.66 -2.06
C VAL A 99 28.76 6.17 -2.47
N ASP A 100 29.26 5.14 -1.79
CA ASP A 100 30.46 4.45 -2.23
C ASP A 100 30.16 3.52 -3.42
N ALA A 101 31.21 2.95 -4.04
CA ALA A 101 31.05 2.11 -5.21
C ALA A 101 30.23 0.83 -4.93
N ALA A 102 30.32 0.27 -3.72
CA ALA A 102 29.62 -0.95 -3.36
C ALA A 102 28.11 -0.68 -3.20
N LEU A 103 27.75 0.36 -2.46
CA LEU A 103 26.36 0.79 -2.30
C LEU A 103 25.77 1.24 -3.64
N ALA A 104 26.55 1.93 -4.49
CA ALA A 104 26.10 2.32 -5.82
C ALA A 104 25.77 1.09 -6.69
N ALA A 105 26.60 0.05 -6.66
CA ALA A 105 26.36 -1.20 -7.38
C ALA A 105 25.09 -1.92 -6.86
N GLU A 106 24.88 -1.97 -5.54
CA GLU A 106 23.68 -2.57 -4.95
C GLU A 106 22.40 -1.79 -5.29
N LEU A 107 22.42 -0.46 -5.19
CA LEU A 107 21.29 0.39 -5.57
C LEU A 107 20.97 0.25 -7.06
N LEU A 108 22.00 0.19 -7.92
CA LEU A 108 21.81 -0.04 -9.35
C LEU A 108 21.19 -1.42 -9.62
N ALA A 109 21.67 -2.47 -8.95
CA ALA A 109 21.12 -3.82 -9.10
C ALA A 109 19.62 -3.86 -8.73
N GLU A 110 19.23 -3.19 -7.65
CA GLU A 110 17.83 -3.05 -7.24
C GLU A 110 16.99 -2.26 -8.26
N CYS A 111 17.54 -1.17 -8.81
CA CYS A 111 16.87 -0.40 -9.86
C CYS A 111 16.63 -1.25 -11.12
N VAL A 112 17.62 -2.03 -11.54
CA VAL A 112 17.53 -2.95 -12.68
C VAL A 112 16.50 -4.05 -12.39
N ALA A 113 16.50 -4.63 -11.19
CA ALA A 113 15.53 -5.67 -10.80
C ALA A 113 14.09 -5.12 -10.80
N THR A 114 13.89 -3.94 -10.23
CA THR A 114 12.60 -3.23 -10.22
C THR A 114 12.11 -2.96 -11.65
N ALA A 115 12.98 -2.45 -12.53
CA ALA A 115 12.63 -2.17 -13.91
C ALA A 115 12.31 -3.45 -14.70
N ARG A 116 13.06 -4.54 -14.49
CA ARG A 116 12.75 -5.85 -15.09
C ARG A 116 11.39 -6.38 -14.65
N SER A 117 11.06 -6.24 -13.37
CA SER A 117 9.74 -6.61 -12.85
C SER A 117 8.63 -5.80 -13.54
N ALA A 118 8.82 -4.49 -13.70
CA ALA A 118 7.86 -3.64 -14.41
C ALA A 118 7.73 -3.99 -15.91
N VAL A 119 8.84 -4.28 -16.60
CA VAL A 119 8.81 -4.72 -18.03
C VAL A 119 8.03 -6.03 -18.20
N ALA A 120 8.28 -6.99 -17.30
CA ALA A 120 7.67 -8.32 -17.35
C ALA A 120 6.18 -8.31 -16.94
N ALA A 121 5.73 -7.27 -16.25
CA ALA A 121 4.36 -7.15 -15.80
C ALA A 121 3.39 -6.73 -16.92
N GLU A 122 2.11 -7.05 -16.72
CA GLU A 122 1.03 -6.39 -17.41
C GLU A 122 0.90 -4.96 -16.85
N LEU A 123 1.12 -3.96 -17.70
CA LEU A 123 1.00 -2.56 -17.32
C LEU A 123 -0.44 -2.08 -17.55
N VAL A 124 -1.07 -1.61 -16.49
CA VAL A 124 -2.46 -1.12 -16.49
C VAL A 124 -2.54 0.31 -15.98
N PRO A 125 -3.39 1.18 -16.55
CA PRO A 125 -3.60 2.51 -15.99
C PRO A 125 -4.08 2.43 -14.53
N ALA A 126 -3.55 3.30 -13.68
CA ALA A 126 -4.00 3.42 -12.30
C ALA A 126 -5.41 4.01 -12.28
N VAL A 127 -6.40 3.17 -12.01
CA VAL A 127 -7.79 3.60 -11.82
C VAL A 127 -8.12 3.54 -10.33
N PRO A 128 -8.83 4.53 -9.76
CA PRO A 128 -9.23 4.47 -8.36
C PRO A 128 -10.05 3.22 -8.03
N GLY A 129 -9.75 2.60 -6.88
CA GLY A 129 -10.40 1.36 -6.43
C GLY A 129 -9.98 0.09 -7.20
N PHE A 130 -9.09 0.20 -8.19
CA PHE A 130 -8.45 -0.96 -8.79
C PHE A 130 -7.30 -1.47 -7.91
N THR A 131 -7.26 -2.77 -7.69
CA THR A 131 -6.16 -3.46 -6.99
C THR A 131 -5.48 -4.37 -8.01
N PRO A 132 -4.24 -4.07 -8.42
CA PRO A 132 -3.54 -4.90 -9.39
C PRO A 132 -3.27 -6.31 -8.85
N GLY A 133 -3.32 -7.30 -9.74
CA GLY A 133 -2.88 -8.66 -9.46
C GLY A 133 -1.36 -8.76 -9.31
N ARG A 134 -0.85 -9.92 -8.89
CA ARG A 134 0.58 -10.13 -8.62
C ARG A 134 1.50 -9.92 -9.84
N ALA A 135 0.98 -10.14 -11.05
CA ALA A 135 1.72 -9.97 -12.31
C ALA A 135 1.41 -8.62 -12.98
N GLN A 136 0.68 -7.73 -12.31
CA GLN A 136 0.29 -6.43 -12.83
C GLN A 136 1.05 -5.32 -12.14
N TRP A 137 1.39 -4.30 -12.91
CA TRP A 137 1.88 -3.03 -12.42
C TRP A 137 0.94 -1.94 -12.91
N VAL A 138 0.71 -0.93 -12.08
CA VAL A 138 -0.08 0.23 -12.47
C VAL A 138 0.81 1.39 -12.87
N PHE A 139 0.31 2.25 -13.74
CA PHE A 139 0.98 3.49 -14.12
C PHE A 139 0.04 4.71 -14.05
N VAL A 140 0.60 5.87 -13.73
CA VAL A 140 -0.12 7.15 -13.69
C VAL A 140 0.77 8.24 -14.27
N GLU A 141 0.17 9.23 -14.93
CA GLU A 141 0.87 10.46 -15.26
C GLU A 141 1.31 11.17 -13.98
N VAL A 142 2.51 11.73 -14.00
CA VAL A 142 3.03 12.51 -12.88
C VAL A 142 2.17 13.77 -12.71
N ASP A 143 1.52 13.89 -11.57
CA ASP A 143 0.74 15.08 -11.21
C ASP A 143 1.63 16.30 -10.91
N GLU A 144 1.02 17.47 -10.74
CA GLU A 144 1.72 18.73 -10.46
C GLU A 144 2.61 18.64 -9.21
N GLN A 145 2.12 18.00 -8.14
CA GLN A 145 2.85 17.90 -6.88
C GLN A 145 4.13 17.07 -7.04
N LEU A 146 4.04 15.91 -7.70
CA LEU A 146 5.22 15.11 -7.99
C LEU A 146 6.08 15.78 -9.06
N ALA A 147 5.52 16.49 -10.06
CA ALA A 147 6.29 17.20 -11.07
C ALA A 147 7.19 18.29 -10.45
N GLU A 148 6.65 19.09 -9.51
CA GLU A 148 7.41 20.11 -8.79
C GLU A 148 8.54 19.51 -7.94
N LEU A 149 8.23 18.45 -7.18
CA LEU A 149 9.21 17.72 -6.39
C LEU A 149 10.29 17.10 -7.28
N ASP A 150 9.88 16.47 -8.37
CA ASP A 150 10.74 15.81 -9.35
C ASP A 150 11.68 16.83 -10.01
N HIS A 151 11.17 18.02 -10.35
CA HIS A 151 11.99 19.13 -10.81
C HIS A 151 13.05 19.53 -9.77
N ALA A 152 12.68 19.63 -8.48
CA ALA A 152 13.62 19.93 -7.41
C ALA A 152 14.71 18.86 -7.25
N VAL A 153 14.37 17.58 -7.42
CA VAL A 153 15.28 16.41 -7.35
C VAL A 153 16.22 16.31 -8.57
N ARG A 154 15.78 16.78 -9.74
CA ARG A 154 16.57 16.74 -10.99
C ARG A 154 17.67 17.79 -11.05
N ARG A 155 17.75 18.71 -10.09
CA ARG A 155 18.83 19.71 -10.08
C ARG A 155 20.19 19.01 -10.10
N PRO A 156 21.19 19.56 -10.83
CA PRO A 156 22.47 18.88 -11.02
C PRO A 156 23.20 18.56 -9.71
N SER A 157 22.99 19.38 -8.69
CA SER A 157 23.65 19.28 -7.39
C SER A 157 22.75 19.77 -6.27
N HIS A 158 22.92 19.18 -5.09
CA HIS A 158 22.27 19.59 -3.85
C HIS A 158 23.29 19.85 -2.74
N GLU A 159 22.81 20.39 -1.62
CA GLU A 159 23.55 20.37 -0.37
C GLU A 159 23.90 18.92 -0.01
N GLN A 160 25.09 18.67 0.51
CA GLN A 160 25.49 17.33 0.93
C GLN A 160 24.77 16.96 2.22
N TYR A 161 24.26 15.74 2.29
CA TYR A 161 23.74 15.18 3.52
C TYR A 161 24.85 15.17 4.58
N ASP A 162 24.52 15.71 5.75
CA ASP A 162 25.32 15.59 6.95
C ASP A 162 24.58 14.75 8.00
N ARG A 163 25.32 14.03 8.84
CA ARG A 163 24.73 13.15 9.86
C ARG A 163 23.98 13.90 10.97
N SER A 164 24.19 15.22 11.10
CA SER A 164 23.38 16.09 11.99
C SER A 164 22.04 16.51 11.39
N THR A 165 21.72 16.08 10.16
CA THR A 165 20.45 16.38 9.51
C THR A 165 19.28 15.87 10.36
N ASP A 166 18.41 16.79 10.77
CA ASP A 166 17.15 16.43 11.41
C ASP A 166 16.14 15.96 10.35
N PHE A 167 15.47 14.85 10.66
CA PHE A 167 14.53 14.21 9.76
C PHE A 167 13.12 14.45 10.26
N GLY A 168 12.28 15.03 9.40
CA GLY A 168 10.85 15.12 9.65
C GLY A 168 10.14 13.78 9.54
N ARG A 169 8.81 13.80 9.51
CA ARG A 169 7.98 12.58 9.46
C ARG A 169 7.80 12.01 8.07
N ARG A 170 8.03 12.82 7.03
CA ARG A 170 7.68 12.50 5.64
C ARG A 170 8.88 12.76 4.76
N ASN A 171 9.84 11.84 4.80
CA ASN A 171 11.03 11.94 3.96
C ASN A 171 10.98 10.91 2.85
N LEU A 172 11.72 11.18 1.78
CA LEU A 172 11.93 10.24 0.69
C LEU A 172 13.41 9.96 0.51
N LEU A 173 13.68 8.76 0.06
CA LEU A 173 14.93 8.35 -0.52
C LEU A 173 14.70 8.20 -2.03
N VAL A 174 15.54 8.83 -2.82
CA VAL A 174 15.41 8.87 -4.27
C VAL A 174 16.71 8.41 -4.90
N VAL A 175 16.65 7.36 -5.69
CA VAL A 175 17.77 6.95 -6.55
C VAL A 175 17.58 7.55 -7.92
N ARG A 176 18.51 8.41 -8.34
CA ARG A 176 18.54 8.95 -9.71
C ARG A 176 19.43 8.05 -10.55
N VAL A 177 18.89 7.52 -11.64
CA VAL A 177 19.64 6.67 -12.57
C VAL A 177 19.99 7.48 -13.81
N LYS A 178 21.27 7.45 -14.18
CA LYS A 178 21.81 8.15 -15.35
C LYS A 178 22.45 7.15 -16.31
N ALA A 179 22.32 7.40 -17.60
CA ALA A 179 23.09 6.71 -18.63
C ALA A 179 24.55 7.21 -18.67
N ALA A 180 25.40 6.52 -19.44
CA ALA A 180 26.82 6.86 -19.60
C ALA A 180 27.08 8.29 -20.11
N ASP A 181 26.15 8.86 -20.89
CA ASP A 181 26.20 10.24 -21.37
C ASP A 181 25.80 11.29 -20.30
N GLY A 182 25.46 10.83 -19.08
CA GLY A 182 24.98 11.65 -17.98
C GLY A 182 23.48 11.96 -18.01
N THR A 183 22.76 11.54 -19.06
CA THR A 183 21.31 11.75 -19.19
C THR A 183 20.58 10.98 -18.09
N GLN A 184 19.72 11.68 -17.35
CA GLN A 184 18.88 11.05 -16.33
C GLN A 184 17.71 10.31 -16.98
N ILE A 185 17.67 8.99 -16.84
CA ILE A 185 16.69 8.13 -17.52
C ILE A 185 15.52 7.71 -16.61
N ALA A 186 15.75 7.68 -15.30
CA ALA A 186 14.76 7.25 -14.32
C ALA A 186 15.04 7.78 -12.92
N ARG A 187 14.01 7.75 -12.07
CA ARG A 187 14.14 7.88 -10.61
C ARG A 187 13.32 6.82 -9.91
N LEU A 188 13.83 6.33 -8.79
CA LEU A 188 13.09 5.43 -7.93
C LEU A 188 12.87 6.10 -6.58
N TYR A 189 11.61 6.21 -6.16
CA TYR A 189 11.21 6.85 -4.92
C TYR A 189 10.82 5.80 -3.88
N GLN A 190 11.27 6.06 -2.65
CA GLN A 190 10.95 5.25 -1.48
C GLN A 190 10.69 6.13 -0.26
N GLY A 191 9.71 5.74 0.55
CA GLY A 191 9.44 6.41 1.82
C GLY A 191 10.53 6.11 2.84
N PHE A 192 11.03 7.16 3.50
CA PHE A 192 12.03 7.06 4.55
C PHE A 192 11.48 7.65 5.87
N SER A 193 11.59 6.88 6.95
CA SER A 193 11.27 7.34 8.31
C SER A 193 12.50 7.21 9.19
N PRO A 194 12.87 8.24 9.96
CA PRO A 194 13.97 8.18 10.91
C PRO A 194 13.74 7.18 12.05
N GLU A 195 12.53 6.66 12.26
CA GLU A 195 12.31 5.53 13.18
C GLU A 195 13.01 4.24 12.70
N LYS A 196 13.35 4.15 11.40
CA LYS A 196 14.22 3.11 10.86
C LYS A 196 15.70 3.39 11.09
N ALA A 197 16.09 4.63 11.42
CA ALA A 197 17.42 4.91 11.93
C ALA A 197 17.50 4.34 13.35
N LEU A 198 18.49 3.49 13.61
CA LEU A 198 18.68 2.88 14.91
C LEU A 198 18.98 3.98 15.94
N GLY A 199 17.93 4.44 16.63
CA GLY A 199 18.06 5.44 17.69
C GLY A 199 18.97 4.91 18.79
N ARG A 200 19.73 5.81 19.42
CA ARG A 200 20.54 5.49 20.61
C ARG A 200 19.62 5.07 21.78
N ARG A 201 19.17 3.82 21.81
CA ARG A 201 18.76 3.16 23.05
C ARG A 201 20.01 2.65 23.75
N THR A 202 19.93 2.45 25.05
CA THR A 202 21.03 2.04 25.96
C THR A 202 21.67 0.67 25.66
N GLY A 203 21.42 0.08 24.49
CA GLY A 203 22.07 -1.14 24.00
C GLY A 203 23.09 -0.83 22.92
N ILE A 204 24.25 -1.48 22.98
CA ILE A 204 25.27 -1.43 21.94
C ILE A 204 24.66 -2.01 20.67
N VAL A 205 24.44 -1.17 19.65
CA VAL A 205 24.18 -1.66 18.30
C VAL A 205 25.54 -1.96 17.68
N ALA A 206 25.81 -3.24 17.47
CA ALA A 206 27.02 -3.68 16.79
C ALA A 206 26.67 -4.33 15.45
N PHE A 207 27.43 -3.99 14.41
CA PHE A 207 27.34 -4.67 13.13
C PHE A 207 28.48 -5.66 12.99
N TRP A 208 28.23 -6.79 12.32
CA TRP A 208 29.25 -7.77 12.01
C TRP A 208 30.07 -7.30 10.81
N GLY A 209 31.33 -6.91 11.04
CA GLY A 209 32.26 -6.48 10.00
C GLY A 209 33.01 -7.64 9.33
N GLY A 210 32.50 -8.87 9.42
CA GLY A 210 33.14 -10.07 8.87
C GLY A 210 34.02 -10.83 9.88
N GLU A 211 34.83 -10.12 10.66
CA GLU A 211 35.74 -10.73 11.66
C GLU A 211 35.38 -10.39 13.11
N ARG A 212 34.77 -9.21 13.33
CA ARG A 212 34.36 -8.73 14.66
C ARG A 212 33.10 -7.89 14.58
N PHE A 213 32.43 -7.80 15.72
CA PHE A 213 31.36 -6.83 15.91
C PHE A 213 31.96 -5.45 16.14
N GLU A 214 31.56 -4.47 15.32
CA GLU A 214 31.97 -3.08 15.45
C GLU A 214 30.81 -2.26 16.02
N GLY A 215 31.09 -1.48 17.07
CA GLY A 215 30.10 -0.62 17.69
C GLY A 215 29.81 0.59 16.83
N LEU A 216 28.53 0.92 16.67
CA LEU A 216 28.13 2.16 16.02
C LEU A 216 28.31 3.33 16.97
N THR A 217 29.22 4.25 16.64
CA THR A 217 29.38 5.50 17.38
C THR A 217 28.24 6.48 17.11
N GLU A 218 27.54 6.31 15.99
CA GLU A 218 26.50 7.21 15.48
C GLU A 218 25.32 6.42 14.91
N ALA A 219 24.13 7.03 14.85
CA ALA A 219 22.94 6.37 14.34
C ALA A 219 23.07 6.14 12.82
N PRO A 220 23.05 4.89 12.33
CA PRO A 220 23.16 4.62 10.91
C PRO A 220 21.87 4.99 10.18
N LEU A 221 22.02 5.50 8.96
CA LEU A 221 20.90 5.64 8.02
C LEU A 221 20.58 4.25 7.44
N VAL A 222 19.42 3.71 7.80
CA VAL A 222 18.97 2.41 7.26
C VAL A 222 18.19 2.64 5.97
N ILE A 223 18.76 2.17 4.87
CA ILE A 223 18.15 2.24 3.54
C ILE A 223 17.37 0.95 3.28
N ASP A 224 16.06 1.06 3.26
CA ASP A 224 15.17 0.01 2.76
C ASP A 224 15.20 0.02 1.23
N ARG A 225 15.60 -1.11 0.62
CA ARG A 225 15.82 -1.24 -0.83
C ARG A 225 14.54 -1.51 -1.60
N ALA A 226 13.40 -1.68 -0.93
CA ALA A 226 12.13 -1.93 -1.61
C ALA A 226 11.56 -0.64 -2.23
N PHE A 227 12.17 -0.13 -3.31
CA PHE A 227 11.67 1.03 -4.05
C PHE A 227 10.28 0.75 -4.63
N ARG A 228 9.34 1.65 -4.38
CA ARG A 228 7.93 1.39 -4.67
C ARG A 228 7.38 2.17 -5.86
N VAL A 229 8.05 3.24 -6.28
CA VAL A 229 7.60 4.07 -7.40
C VAL A 229 8.78 4.37 -8.33
N LEU A 230 8.68 3.92 -9.56
CA LEU A 230 9.63 4.19 -10.65
C LEU A 230 9.07 5.31 -11.52
N VAL A 231 9.81 6.40 -11.71
CA VAL A 231 9.39 7.53 -12.55
C VAL A 231 10.31 7.65 -13.76
N THR A 232 9.74 7.55 -14.96
CA THR A 232 10.41 7.77 -16.24
C THR A 232 9.46 8.47 -17.22
N GLY A 233 9.98 9.31 -18.10
CA GLY A 233 9.18 9.92 -19.17
C GLY A 233 7.92 10.70 -18.74
N GLY A 234 7.87 11.22 -17.51
CA GLY A 234 6.66 11.90 -16.98
C GLY A 234 5.57 10.93 -16.46
N THR A 235 5.88 9.65 -16.34
CA THR A 235 4.97 8.63 -15.82
C THR A 235 5.57 7.95 -14.60
N ALA A 236 4.75 7.71 -13.59
CA ALA A 236 5.08 6.88 -12.44
C ALA A 236 4.53 5.47 -12.64
N LEU A 237 5.35 4.45 -12.37
CA LEU A 237 5.01 3.02 -12.39
C LEU A 237 5.19 2.45 -10.98
N MET A 238 4.25 1.59 -10.56
CA MET A 238 4.29 0.97 -9.24
C MET A 238 3.53 -0.37 -9.22
N PRO A 239 3.89 -1.29 -8.31
CA PRO A 239 3.17 -2.56 -8.16
C PRO A 239 1.76 -2.38 -7.57
N ALA A 240 1.47 -1.25 -6.92
CA ALA A 240 0.14 -0.94 -6.37
C ALA A 240 -0.07 0.58 -6.23
N SER A 241 -1.26 1.11 -6.52
CA SER A 241 -1.55 2.55 -6.38
C SER A 241 -1.37 3.08 -4.95
N SER A 242 -1.46 2.20 -3.93
CA SER A 242 -1.15 2.54 -2.54
C SER A 242 0.30 2.94 -2.33
N ALA A 243 1.24 2.46 -3.13
CA ALA A 243 2.63 2.91 -3.11
C ALA A 243 2.72 4.40 -3.40
N TYR A 244 2.16 4.84 -4.53
CA TYR A 244 2.14 6.24 -4.93
C TYR A 244 1.52 7.12 -3.85
N GLU A 245 0.32 6.76 -3.39
CA GLU A 245 -0.40 7.59 -2.43
C GLU A 245 0.25 7.64 -1.05
N SER A 246 0.90 6.56 -0.64
CA SER A 246 1.68 6.54 0.60
C SER A 246 2.86 7.52 0.55
N LEU A 247 3.44 7.74 -0.64
CA LEU A 247 4.50 8.71 -0.85
C LEU A 247 3.92 10.09 -1.08
N PHE A 248 3.16 10.32 -2.13
CA PHE A 248 2.80 11.67 -2.58
C PHE A 248 1.46 12.18 -2.03
N GLY A 249 0.59 11.28 -1.56
CA GLY A 249 -0.76 11.62 -1.12
C GLY A 249 -1.82 11.13 -2.11
N PRO A 250 -3.11 11.30 -1.78
CA PRO A 250 -4.17 10.95 -2.70
C PRO A 250 -4.06 11.77 -4.00
N PRO A 251 -4.42 11.22 -5.17
CA PRO A 251 -4.39 11.96 -6.41
C PRO A 251 -5.28 13.21 -6.33
N PRO A 252 -4.91 14.30 -7.04
CA PRO A 252 -5.74 15.50 -7.12
C PRO A 252 -7.11 15.13 -7.67
N GLY A 253 -8.17 15.78 -7.18
CA GLY A 253 -9.54 15.46 -7.58
C GLY A 253 -10.19 14.30 -6.83
N LEU A 254 -9.44 13.47 -6.07
CA LEU A 254 -10.02 12.32 -5.35
C LEU A 254 -11.14 12.75 -4.39
N ARG A 255 -10.93 13.87 -3.68
CA ARG A 255 -11.92 14.40 -2.74
C ARG A 255 -13.16 14.88 -3.46
N GLU A 256 -12.99 15.62 -4.54
CA GLU A 256 -14.08 16.16 -5.36
C GLU A 256 -14.91 15.03 -5.96
N GLN A 257 -14.24 14.02 -6.53
CA GLN A 257 -14.89 12.82 -7.07
C GLN A 257 -15.62 12.05 -5.98
N ALA A 258 -14.98 11.76 -4.83
CA ALA A 258 -15.65 11.08 -3.72
C ALA A 258 -16.87 11.85 -3.20
N ALA A 259 -16.80 13.19 -3.14
CA ALA A 259 -17.92 14.04 -2.77
C ALA A 259 -19.06 13.99 -3.80
N GLN A 260 -18.73 13.98 -5.10
CA GLN A 260 -19.70 13.84 -6.18
C GLN A 260 -20.39 12.47 -6.14
N THR A 261 -19.62 11.40 -6.02
CA THR A 261 -20.16 10.04 -5.86
C THR A 261 -21.03 9.94 -4.61
N PHE A 262 -20.63 10.59 -3.51
CA PHE A 262 -21.43 10.62 -2.29
C PHE A 262 -22.80 11.26 -2.56
N ALA A 263 -22.81 12.43 -3.19
CA ALA A 263 -24.05 13.13 -3.52
C ALA A 263 -24.96 12.31 -4.44
N SER A 264 -24.41 11.66 -5.47
CA SER A 264 -25.20 10.88 -6.44
C SER A 264 -25.72 9.56 -5.87
N THR A 265 -24.94 8.92 -4.98
CA THR A 265 -25.25 7.58 -4.46
C THR A 265 -26.03 7.66 -3.14
N PHE A 266 -25.45 8.36 -2.16
CA PHE A 266 -25.97 8.41 -0.79
C PHE A 266 -27.08 9.45 -0.66
N GLY A 267 -27.13 10.46 -1.53
CA GLY A 267 -28.17 11.50 -1.50
C GLY A 267 -29.60 10.97 -1.70
N THR A 268 -29.76 9.74 -2.19
CA THR A 268 -31.07 9.08 -2.37
C THR A 268 -31.45 8.15 -1.22
N LEU A 269 -30.52 7.86 -0.30
CA LEU A 269 -30.72 6.93 0.80
C LEU A 269 -31.06 7.67 2.09
N SER A 270 -31.94 7.09 2.91
CA SER A 270 -32.26 7.62 4.24
C SER A 270 -31.19 7.14 5.23
N ILE A 271 -30.31 8.06 5.65
CA ILE A 271 -29.18 7.75 6.53
C ILE A 271 -29.18 8.72 7.73
N THR A 272 -29.31 8.17 8.93
CA THR A 272 -29.03 8.88 10.18
C THR A 272 -27.52 9.01 10.33
N GLY A 273 -27.02 10.25 10.48
CA GLY A 273 -25.59 10.55 10.47
C GLY A 273 -24.99 10.74 9.07
N ALA A 274 -25.80 11.13 8.08
CA ALA A 274 -25.35 11.30 6.69
C ALA A 274 -24.25 12.34 6.51
N GLN A 275 -24.24 13.40 7.33
CA GLN A 275 -23.24 14.47 7.22
C GLN A 275 -21.88 14.00 7.74
N GLU A 276 -21.86 13.27 8.84
CA GLU A 276 -20.67 12.66 9.42
C GLU A 276 -20.11 11.60 8.47
N LEU A 277 -20.98 10.83 7.81
CA LEU A 277 -20.56 9.89 6.79
C LEU A 277 -19.95 10.60 5.58
N ARG A 278 -20.58 11.69 5.11
CA ARG A 278 -20.05 12.52 4.02
C ARG A 278 -18.67 13.06 4.35
N GLU A 279 -18.50 13.59 5.55
CA GLU A 279 -17.22 14.10 6.03
C GLU A 279 -16.17 12.98 6.04
N ALA A 280 -16.50 11.81 6.61
CA ALA A 280 -15.61 10.67 6.61
C ALA A 280 -15.22 10.23 5.19
N CYS A 281 -16.19 10.18 4.26
CA CYS A 281 -15.99 9.80 2.87
C CYS A 281 -15.24 10.84 2.03
N THR A 282 -15.01 12.06 2.53
CA THR A 282 -14.31 13.15 1.83
C THR A 282 -13.01 13.58 2.52
N THR A 283 -12.72 13.01 3.70
CA THR A 283 -11.52 13.33 4.49
C THR A 283 -10.59 12.13 4.66
N ASP A 284 -11.12 10.90 4.74
CA ASP A 284 -10.32 9.68 4.82
C ASP A 284 -10.04 9.12 3.41
N PRO A 285 -8.76 9.08 2.95
CA PRO A 285 -8.41 8.57 1.63
C PRO A 285 -8.86 7.14 1.35
N THR A 286 -8.90 6.29 2.38
CA THR A 286 -9.36 4.92 2.23
C THR A 286 -10.85 4.88 1.95
N MET A 287 -11.64 5.75 2.60
CA MET A 287 -13.08 5.86 2.36
C MET A 287 -13.37 6.52 1.02
N MET A 288 -12.60 7.54 0.63
CA MET A 288 -12.67 8.15 -0.71
C MET A 288 -12.48 7.10 -1.82
N ARG A 289 -11.51 6.20 -1.69
CA ARG A 289 -11.33 5.09 -2.66
C ARG A 289 -12.53 4.13 -2.69
N LYS A 290 -13.11 3.84 -1.53
CA LYS A 290 -14.30 2.98 -1.43
C LYS A 290 -15.49 3.64 -2.13
N MET A 291 -15.63 4.97 -2.05
CA MET A 291 -16.62 5.72 -2.84
C MET A 291 -16.44 5.48 -4.34
N LEU A 292 -15.22 5.62 -4.87
CA LEU A 292 -14.99 5.40 -6.31
C LEU A 292 -15.19 3.94 -6.74
N SER A 293 -14.90 2.96 -5.86
CA SER A 293 -15.28 1.57 -6.08
C SER A 293 -16.79 1.39 -6.24
N ILE A 294 -17.57 2.03 -5.35
CA ILE A 294 -19.04 2.02 -5.40
C ILE A 294 -19.53 2.71 -6.68
N GLU A 295 -18.96 3.85 -7.05
CA GLU A 295 -19.30 4.57 -8.29
C GLU A 295 -19.18 3.65 -9.52
N ARG A 296 -18.05 2.95 -9.63
CA ARG A 296 -17.81 2.02 -10.74
C ARG A 296 -18.86 0.91 -10.77
N LYS A 297 -19.18 0.31 -9.63
CA LYS A 297 -20.24 -0.71 -9.54
C LYS A 297 -21.59 -0.15 -9.94
N LEU A 298 -21.90 1.10 -9.57
CA LEU A 298 -23.13 1.78 -9.97
C LEU A 298 -23.22 2.07 -11.47
N ALA A 299 -22.13 2.01 -12.24
CA ALA A 299 -22.19 2.04 -13.70
C ALA A 299 -22.97 0.84 -14.26
N GLU A 300 -23.01 -0.27 -13.52
CA GLU A 300 -23.73 -1.48 -13.89
C GLU A 300 -25.24 -1.33 -13.54
N PRO A 301 -26.16 -1.44 -14.52
CA PRO A 301 -27.58 -1.21 -14.27
C PRO A 301 -28.20 -2.10 -13.19
N ALA A 302 -27.78 -3.38 -13.12
CA ALA A 302 -28.27 -4.34 -12.14
C ALA A 302 -27.83 -3.98 -10.71
N PHE A 303 -26.60 -3.50 -10.54
CA PHE A 303 -26.11 -3.05 -9.25
C PHE A 303 -26.87 -1.80 -8.78
N ARG A 304 -27.05 -0.84 -9.69
CA ARG A 304 -27.78 0.39 -9.42
C ARG A 304 -29.23 0.14 -9.00
N SER A 305 -29.92 -0.78 -9.66
CA SER A 305 -31.31 -1.13 -9.29
C SER A 305 -31.40 -1.91 -7.98
N ALA A 306 -30.34 -2.65 -7.61
CA ALA A 306 -30.26 -3.34 -6.33
C ALA A 306 -30.07 -2.36 -5.15
N LEU A 307 -29.35 -1.26 -5.34
CA LEU A 307 -28.98 -0.29 -4.30
C LEU A 307 -30.12 0.70 -3.97
N THR A 308 -31.24 0.19 -3.43
CA THR A 308 -32.38 1.00 -2.99
C THR A 308 -32.71 0.73 -1.52
N MET A 309 -33.32 1.70 -0.83
CA MET A 309 -33.70 1.53 0.58
C MET A 309 -34.52 0.25 0.85
N PRO A 310 -35.58 -0.08 0.08
CA PRO A 310 -36.32 -1.33 0.30
C PRO A 310 -35.43 -2.58 0.19
N ASN A 311 -34.60 -2.66 -0.85
CA ASN A 311 -33.72 -3.81 -1.08
C ASN A 311 -32.66 -3.94 0.02
N LEU A 312 -32.04 -2.84 0.43
CA LEU A 312 -31.06 -2.82 1.52
C LEU A 312 -31.68 -3.27 2.85
N LEU A 313 -32.89 -2.80 3.17
CA LEU A 313 -33.60 -3.21 4.38
C LEU A 313 -34.00 -4.69 4.36
N THR A 314 -34.47 -5.20 3.20
CA THR A 314 -34.75 -6.62 3.02
C THR A 314 -33.49 -7.47 3.17
N PHE A 315 -32.39 -7.04 2.56
CA PHE A 315 -31.11 -7.73 2.64
C PHE A 315 -30.58 -7.79 4.08
N LEU A 316 -30.60 -6.67 4.81
CA LEU A 316 -30.19 -6.63 6.22
C LEU A 316 -31.11 -7.48 7.12
N GLY A 317 -32.42 -7.52 6.82
CA GLY A 317 -33.37 -8.39 7.52
C GLY A 317 -33.08 -9.88 7.34
N ARG A 318 -32.59 -10.29 6.16
CA ARG A 318 -32.13 -11.67 5.87
C ARG A 318 -30.74 -11.97 6.43
N ASN A 319 -29.93 -10.94 6.67
CA ASN A 319 -28.53 -11.05 7.06
C ASN A 319 -28.24 -10.32 8.38
N PRO A 320 -28.80 -10.76 9.53
CA PRO A 320 -28.67 -10.06 10.82
C PRO A 320 -27.24 -10.00 11.36
N LYS A 321 -26.32 -10.82 10.81
CA LYS A 321 -24.88 -10.78 11.15
C LYS A 321 -24.15 -9.54 10.61
N ILE A 322 -24.77 -8.81 9.67
CA ILE A 322 -24.19 -7.60 9.11
C ILE A 322 -24.44 -6.45 10.09
N ALA A 323 -23.35 -5.89 10.62
CA ALA A 323 -23.37 -4.86 11.65
C ALA A 323 -23.73 -3.45 11.12
N VAL A 324 -24.80 -3.34 10.32
CA VAL A 324 -25.38 -2.06 9.92
C VAL A 324 -26.70 -1.89 10.66
N LYS A 325 -26.77 -0.89 11.55
CA LYS A 325 -27.97 -0.59 12.30
C LYS A 325 -29.02 0.06 11.42
N VAL A 326 -30.28 -0.25 11.71
CA VAL A 326 -31.45 0.34 11.07
C VAL A 326 -32.29 1.01 12.15
N ASP A 327 -32.47 2.32 12.06
CA ASP A 327 -33.41 3.04 12.89
C ASP A 327 -34.81 2.96 12.26
N ARG A 328 -35.76 2.44 13.04
CA ARG A 328 -37.17 2.25 12.65
C ARG A 328 -38.13 3.12 13.48
N THR A 329 -37.62 4.07 14.25
CA THR A 329 -38.43 4.91 15.15
C THR A 329 -39.19 6.00 14.40
N GLY A 330 -38.73 6.39 13.21
CA GLY A 330 -39.36 7.39 12.34
C GLY A 330 -40.41 6.83 11.35
N PRO A 331 -41.06 7.71 10.56
CA PRO A 331 -42.08 7.33 9.58
C PRO A 331 -41.52 6.50 8.41
N ALA A 332 -40.21 6.56 8.17
CA ALA A 332 -39.49 5.72 7.23
C ALA A 332 -38.20 5.20 7.89
N PRO A 333 -37.86 3.91 7.73
CA PRO A 333 -36.61 3.38 8.26
C PRO A 333 -35.39 4.08 7.64
N SER A 334 -34.36 4.27 8.45
CA SER A 334 -33.07 4.83 8.02
C SER A 334 -31.92 3.90 8.39
N LEU A 335 -30.86 3.91 7.59
CA LEU A 335 -29.61 3.27 7.95
C LEU A 335 -28.86 4.19 8.93
N VAL A 336 -28.19 3.65 9.92
CA VAL A 336 -27.44 4.45 10.89
C VAL A 336 -25.96 4.38 10.57
N PHE A 337 -25.33 5.53 10.37
CA PHE A 337 -23.88 5.64 10.33
C PHE A 337 -23.32 5.80 11.74
N GLU A 338 -22.31 5.00 12.08
CA GLU A 338 -21.62 5.03 13.36
C GLU A 338 -20.16 5.43 13.12
N THR A 339 -19.69 6.48 13.82
CA THR A 339 -18.34 7.04 13.60
C THR A 339 -17.22 6.24 14.27
N ASP A 340 -17.55 5.29 15.13
CA ASP A 340 -16.55 4.51 15.86
C ASP A 340 -15.72 3.62 14.94
N ALA A 341 -14.49 3.32 15.35
CA ALA A 341 -13.54 2.61 14.50
C ALA A 341 -14.00 1.21 14.08
N GLN A 342 -14.87 0.55 14.87
CA GLN A 342 -15.34 -0.79 14.60
C GLN A 342 -16.47 -0.80 13.56
N HIS A 343 -17.36 0.19 13.58
CA HIS A 343 -18.56 0.20 12.72
C HIS A 343 -18.53 1.21 11.57
N ARG A 344 -17.60 2.18 11.57
CA ARG A 344 -17.50 3.22 10.52
C ARG A 344 -17.40 2.72 9.09
N TRP A 345 -17.01 1.46 8.89
CA TRP A 345 -16.91 0.83 7.57
C TRP A 345 -18.13 0.01 7.17
N ALA A 346 -19.03 -0.31 8.09
CA ALA A 346 -20.10 -1.29 7.86
C ALA A 346 -21.04 -0.85 6.72
N LEU A 347 -21.45 0.43 6.74
CA LEU A 347 -22.34 0.98 5.71
C LEU A 347 -21.67 1.06 4.34
N LEU A 348 -20.40 1.48 4.28
CA LEU A 348 -19.62 1.50 3.04
C LEU A 348 -19.41 0.09 2.47
N LYS A 349 -19.19 -0.92 3.32
CA LYS A 349 -19.07 -2.32 2.90
C LYS A 349 -20.39 -2.87 2.35
N LEU A 350 -21.51 -2.52 2.97
CA LEU A 350 -22.85 -2.85 2.46
C LEU A 350 -23.07 -2.28 1.06
N LEU A 351 -22.71 -1.03 0.85
CA LEU A 351 -22.98 -0.33 -0.40
C LEU A 351 -21.96 -0.66 -1.50
N ASP A 352 -20.76 -1.12 -1.13
CA ASP A 352 -19.80 -1.70 -2.06
C ASP A 352 -20.05 -3.20 -2.28
N ASP A 353 -21.09 -3.79 -1.70
CA ASP A 353 -21.42 -5.21 -1.90
C ASP A 353 -20.27 -6.16 -1.51
N ASP A 354 -19.50 -5.78 -0.49
CA ASP A 354 -18.27 -6.44 -0.04
C ASP A 354 -18.54 -7.68 0.84
N PHE A 355 -19.71 -8.28 0.69
CA PHE A 355 -20.13 -9.47 1.42
C PHE A 355 -19.99 -10.69 0.51
N LEU A 356 -19.23 -11.69 0.99
CA LEU A 356 -18.77 -12.89 0.26
C LEU A 356 -19.84 -13.67 -0.54
N HIS A 357 -21.13 -13.44 -0.32
CA HIS A 357 -22.25 -14.21 -0.87
C HIS A 357 -23.38 -13.30 -1.35
N SER A 358 -23.10 -12.13 -1.92
CA SER A 358 -24.15 -11.10 -1.97
C SER A 358 -25.37 -11.47 -2.82
N GLU A 359 -26.41 -11.93 -2.12
CA GLU A 359 -27.79 -12.06 -2.61
C GLU A 359 -28.37 -10.71 -3.03
N LEU A 360 -27.77 -9.58 -2.64
CA LEU A 360 -28.21 -8.23 -3.01
C LEU A 360 -28.16 -8.04 -4.54
N THR A 361 -27.11 -8.58 -5.17
CA THR A 361 -26.88 -8.53 -6.62
C THR A 361 -26.99 -9.91 -7.26
N SER A 362 -27.29 -10.95 -6.46
CA SER A 362 -27.27 -12.37 -6.87
C SER A 362 -25.91 -12.83 -7.40
N ARG A 363 -24.81 -12.22 -6.94
CA ARG A 363 -23.45 -12.56 -7.37
C ARG A 363 -22.77 -13.46 -6.34
N THR A 364 -22.33 -14.62 -6.80
CA THR A 364 -21.42 -15.48 -6.05
C THR A 364 -20.00 -14.98 -6.28
N TYR A 365 -19.37 -14.38 -5.28
CA TYR A 365 -17.94 -14.07 -5.35
C TYR A 365 -17.15 -15.35 -5.06
N GLU A 366 -16.44 -15.87 -6.06
CA GLU A 366 -15.37 -16.85 -5.78
C GLU A 366 -14.29 -16.14 -4.97
N ALA A 367 -14.13 -16.55 -3.71
CA ALA A 367 -13.08 -16.04 -2.84
C ALA A 367 -11.72 -16.56 -3.33
N ASN A 368 -11.08 -15.84 -4.25
CA ASN A 368 -9.73 -16.13 -4.76
C ASN A 368 -8.60 -15.93 -3.71
N SER A 369 -8.94 -15.79 -2.43
CA SER A 369 -7.98 -15.68 -1.33
C SER A 369 -7.83 -17.02 -0.63
N LYS A 370 -7.29 -18.01 -1.35
CA LYS A 370 -6.60 -19.21 -0.84
C LYS A 370 -6.05 -20.01 -2.03
N SER A 371 -5.14 -19.41 -2.80
CA SER A 371 -4.20 -20.22 -3.56
C SER A 371 -3.21 -20.78 -2.53
N GLU A 372 -3.25 -22.11 -2.35
CA GLU A 372 -2.37 -22.86 -1.47
C GLU A 372 -0.90 -22.55 -1.79
N LEU A 373 -0.08 -22.57 -0.72
CA LEU A 373 1.36 -22.32 -0.71
C LEU A 373 2.14 -23.21 -1.67
#